data_AF-A0A3S0KKU9-F1
#
_entry.id   AF-A0A3S0KKU9-F1
#
_cell.length_a   1.000
_cell.length_b   1.000
_cell.length_c   1.000
_cell.angle_alpha   90.00
_cell.angle_beta   90.00
_cell.angle_gamma   90.00
#
_symmetry.space_group_name_H-M   'P 1'
#
loop_
_entity.id
_entity.type
_entity.pdbx_description
1 polymer ?
#
loop_
_entity_poly.entity_id
_entity_poly.type
_entity_poly.pdbx_seq_one_letter_code
_entity_poly.pdbx_strand_id
1 'polypeptide(L)'
;MNNKMNTALALVLGCCLALSAQARDKRDYHEMVYDSGCKSCHDQGTKTYPSDGSCLQCHDIDELAKQTARSEEDKWQNPHNNLHYGKDLPCVECHGEHAPKKPICSNCHTFKFDKHKE
;
A
#
# COMPACT_ATOMS: atom_id res chain seq x y z
N MET A 1 11.48 38.94 41.17
CA MET A 1 11.08 38.34 39.88
C MET A 1 12.22 37.45 39.37
N ASN A 2 12.80 36.60 40.22
CA ASN A 2 12.41 35.22 40.55
C ASN A 2 12.69 34.25 39.39
N ASN A 3 13.96 33.84 39.27
CA ASN A 3 14.48 32.74 38.44
C ASN A 3 13.66 31.43 38.56
N LYS A 4 12.86 31.27 39.63
CA LYS A 4 11.94 30.14 39.82
C LYS A 4 10.75 30.15 38.84
N MET A 5 10.36 31.31 38.31
CA MET A 5 9.25 31.43 37.35
C MET A 5 9.70 31.12 35.92
N ASN A 6 10.99 31.40 35.59
CA ASN A 6 11.58 31.02 34.31
C ASN A 6 11.88 29.51 34.22
N THR A 7 12.24 28.84 35.32
CA THR A 7 12.46 27.40 35.32
C THR A 7 11.17 26.59 35.26
N ALA A 8 10.06 27.11 35.82
CA ALA A 8 8.75 26.47 35.72
C ALA A 8 8.16 26.56 34.29
N LEU A 9 8.41 27.65 33.58
CA LEU A 9 7.92 27.84 32.21
C LEU A 9 8.68 26.99 31.17
N ALA A 10 9.95 26.67 31.44
CA ALA A 10 10.76 25.79 30.60
C ALA A 10 10.34 24.31 30.71
N LEU A 11 9.77 23.88 31.83
CA LEU A 11 9.36 22.48 32.04
C LEU A 11 8.03 22.11 31.35
N VAL A 12 7.13 23.08 31.19
CA VAL A 12 5.79 22.84 30.59
C VAL A 12 5.85 22.83 29.05
N LEU A 13 6.80 23.55 28.44
CA LEU A 13 6.96 23.59 26.98
C LEU A 13 7.69 22.36 26.40
N GLY A 14 8.35 21.56 27.24
CA GLY A 14 9.12 20.37 26.82
C GLY A 14 8.28 19.13 26.51
N CYS A 15 7.02 19.07 26.95
CA CYS A 15 6.18 17.87 26.79
C CYS A 15 5.43 17.78 25.44
N CYS A 16 5.39 18.83 24.63
CA CYS A 16 4.57 18.86 23.41
C CYS A 16 5.31 18.50 22.12
N LEU A 17 6.58 18.09 22.18
CA LEU A 17 7.38 17.72 21.00
C LEU A 17 7.46 16.20 20.75
N ALA A 18 6.59 15.40 21.37
CA ALA A 18 6.33 14.05 20.89
C ALA A 18 5.64 14.16 19.53
N LEU A 19 6.43 14.29 18.45
CA LEU A 19 5.98 14.00 17.10
C LEU A 19 5.39 12.60 17.17
N SER A 20 4.06 12.53 17.13
CA SER A 20 3.36 11.27 17.03
C SER A 20 3.72 10.72 15.65
N ALA A 21 4.63 9.74 15.62
CA ALA A 21 4.71 8.84 14.49
C ALA A 21 3.33 8.23 14.36
N GLN A 22 2.53 8.75 13.44
CA GLN A 22 1.18 8.24 13.21
C GLN A 22 1.36 6.87 12.56
N ALA A 23 1.24 5.82 13.37
CA ALA A 23 1.11 4.46 12.87
C ALA A 23 -0.07 4.46 11.89
N ARG A 24 0.21 4.14 10.63
CA ARG A 24 -0.83 3.88 9.64
C ARG A 24 -1.21 2.41 9.70
N ASP A 25 -2.44 2.11 9.30
CA ASP A 25 -2.88 0.73 9.13
C ASP A 25 -1.88 -0.01 8.25
N LYS A 26 -1.50 -1.22 8.66
CA LYS A 26 -0.56 -2.08 7.94
C LYS A 26 -1.22 -3.42 7.68
N ARG A 27 -0.81 -4.13 6.63
CA ARG A 27 -1.26 -5.51 6.41
C ARG A 27 -0.18 -6.49 6.80
N ASP A 28 -0.62 -7.62 7.31
CA ASP A 28 0.28 -8.69 7.75
C ASP A 28 1.08 -9.29 6.58
N TYR A 29 0.54 -9.22 5.36
CA TYR A 29 1.14 -9.80 4.15
C TYR A 29 2.47 -9.16 3.72
N HIS A 30 2.72 -7.91 4.12
CA HIS A 30 3.99 -7.22 3.89
C HIS A 30 4.74 -6.94 5.20
N GLU A 31 4.44 -7.67 6.29
CA GLU A 31 5.04 -7.39 7.59
C GLU A 31 6.58 -7.37 7.56
N MET A 32 7.17 -8.35 6.86
CA MET A 32 8.61 -8.47 6.66
C MET A 32 9.27 -7.28 5.94
N VAL A 33 8.49 -6.50 5.19
CA VAL A 33 8.99 -5.35 4.41
C VAL A 33 9.06 -4.09 5.28
N TYR A 34 8.23 -3.99 6.33
CA TYR A 34 8.23 -2.84 7.22
C TYR A 34 9.51 -2.70 8.04
N ASP A 35 10.13 -3.83 8.40
CA ASP A 35 11.41 -3.86 9.11
C ASP A 35 12.55 -3.32 8.23
N SER A 36 12.42 -3.43 6.90
CA SER A 36 13.35 -2.83 5.94
C SER A 36 13.15 -1.32 5.77
N GLY A 37 12.11 -0.76 6.41
CA GLY A 37 11.80 0.65 6.47
C GLY A 37 10.80 1.13 5.41
N CYS A 38 10.18 2.28 5.65
CA CYS A 38 9.09 2.81 4.81
C CYS A 38 9.50 3.07 3.34
N LYS A 39 10.81 3.24 3.08
CA LYS A 39 11.35 3.48 1.72
C LYS A 39 11.26 2.28 0.80
N SER A 40 11.07 1.08 1.33
CA SER A 40 10.87 -0.14 0.53
C SER A 40 9.67 0.01 -0.42
N CYS A 41 8.64 0.77 -0.01
CA CYS A 41 7.49 1.07 -0.85
C CYS A 41 7.43 2.54 -1.27
N HIS A 42 7.72 3.48 -0.36
CA HIS A 42 7.55 4.92 -0.60
C HIS A 42 8.70 5.54 -1.42
N ASP A 43 8.79 5.17 -2.69
CA ASP A 43 9.73 5.70 -3.67
C ASP A 43 9.42 7.14 -4.12
N GLN A 44 8.16 7.55 -4.00
CA GLN A 44 7.66 8.89 -4.33
C GLN A 44 7.29 9.72 -3.09
N GLY A 45 7.76 9.30 -1.92
CA GLY A 45 7.42 9.90 -0.62
C GLY A 45 6.17 9.29 0.03
N THR A 46 5.93 9.64 1.30
CA THR A 46 4.92 8.97 2.14
C THR A 46 3.48 9.45 1.95
N LYS A 47 3.29 10.51 1.16
CA LYS A 47 1.97 11.10 0.88
C LYS A 47 1.48 10.82 -0.54
N THR A 48 2.25 10.07 -1.30
CA THR A 48 1.97 9.69 -2.69
C THR A 48 1.88 8.17 -2.75
N TYR A 49 1.07 7.64 -3.67
CA TYR A 49 1.10 6.21 -3.94
C TYR A 49 2.49 5.78 -4.42
N PRO A 50 2.95 4.59 -4.05
CA PRO A 50 4.18 4.03 -4.61
C PRO A 50 4.04 3.86 -6.12
N SER A 51 5.16 3.91 -6.86
CA SER A 51 5.12 3.44 -8.25
C SER A 51 5.01 1.92 -8.31
N ASP A 52 4.64 1.38 -9.47
CA ASP A 52 4.67 -0.08 -9.67
C ASP A 52 6.07 -0.65 -9.48
N GLY A 53 7.13 0.15 -9.66
CA GLY A 53 8.51 -0.25 -9.40
C GLY A 53 8.73 -0.74 -7.97
N SER A 54 8.02 -0.21 -6.98
CA SER A 54 8.09 -0.68 -5.60
C SER A 54 7.54 -2.10 -5.41
N CYS A 55 6.57 -2.50 -6.23
CA CYS A 55 5.98 -3.84 -6.21
C CYS A 55 6.83 -4.81 -7.06
N LEU A 56 7.21 -4.35 -8.26
CA LEU A 56 7.90 -5.14 -9.27
C LEU A 56 9.35 -5.51 -8.90
N GLN A 57 9.93 -4.87 -7.88
CA GLN A 57 11.20 -5.29 -7.27
C GLN A 57 11.14 -6.69 -6.66
N CYS A 58 9.95 -7.14 -6.24
CA CYS A 58 9.75 -8.43 -5.58
C CYS A 58 8.73 -9.34 -6.29
N HIS A 59 7.83 -8.76 -7.07
CA HIS A 59 6.77 -9.48 -7.76
C HIS A 59 6.90 -9.34 -9.27
N ASP A 60 7.12 -10.45 -9.97
CA ASP A 60 7.18 -10.46 -11.43
C ASP A 60 5.76 -10.48 -12.04
N ILE A 61 5.45 -9.51 -12.90
CA ILE A 61 4.11 -9.37 -13.48
C ILE A 61 3.74 -10.54 -14.41
N ASP A 62 4.70 -11.14 -15.10
CA ASP A 62 4.45 -12.28 -15.97
C ASP A 62 4.15 -13.54 -15.15
N GLU A 63 4.83 -13.71 -14.02
CA GLU A 63 4.54 -14.78 -13.07
C GLU A 63 3.16 -14.58 -12.44
N LEU A 64 2.83 -13.39 -11.97
CA LEU A 64 1.50 -13.08 -11.42
C LEU A 64 0.40 -13.36 -12.44
N ALA A 65 0.57 -12.93 -13.68
CA ALA A 65 -0.37 -13.21 -14.78
C ALA A 65 -0.54 -14.71 -15.01
N LYS A 66 0.52 -15.51 -14.94
CA LYS A 66 0.45 -16.98 -15.06
C LYS A 66 -0.27 -17.61 -13.87
N GLN A 67 0.07 -17.20 -12.64
CA GLN A 67 -0.51 -17.74 -11.40
C GLN A 67 -2.01 -17.42 -11.25
N THR A 68 -2.46 -16.34 -11.89
CA THR A 68 -3.86 -15.89 -11.88
C THR A 68 -4.57 -16.11 -13.22
N ALA A 69 -3.97 -16.94 -14.09
CA ALA A 69 -4.61 -17.37 -15.32
C ALA A 69 -5.97 -18.02 -15.05
N ARG A 70 -6.91 -17.75 -15.94
CA ARG A 70 -8.25 -18.33 -15.92
C ARG A 70 -8.41 -19.35 -17.05
N SER A 71 -9.58 -19.99 -17.10
CA SER A 71 -9.99 -20.81 -18.24
C SER A 71 -9.91 -20.01 -19.55
N GLU A 72 -9.86 -20.70 -20.69
CA GLU A 72 -9.80 -20.03 -21.99
C GLU A 72 -11.02 -19.12 -22.23
N GLU A 73 -12.20 -19.52 -21.75
CA GLU A 73 -13.43 -18.73 -21.81
C GLU A 73 -13.34 -17.44 -20.98
N ASP A 74 -12.71 -17.50 -19.81
CA ASP A 74 -12.59 -16.37 -18.88
C ASP A 74 -11.22 -15.69 -18.91
N LYS A 75 -10.38 -15.97 -19.91
CA LYS A 75 -8.97 -15.54 -19.92
C LYS A 75 -8.78 -14.03 -19.72
N TRP A 76 -9.74 -13.25 -20.19
CA TRP A 76 -9.76 -11.79 -20.10
C TRP A 76 -10.16 -11.25 -18.72
N GLN A 77 -10.63 -12.11 -17.81
CA GLN A 77 -10.92 -11.80 -16.40
C GLN A 77 -9.69 -12.03 -15.50
N ASN A 78 -8.52 -12.32 -16.09
CA ASN A 78 -7.27 -12.39 -15.35
C ASN A 78 -6.94 -10.99 -14.80
N PRO A 79 -6.88 -10.79 -13.46
CA PRO A 79 -6.67 -9.45 -12.88
C PRO A 79 -5.30 -8.85 -13.23
N HIS A 80 -4.31 -9.68 -13.54
CA HIS A 80 -2.96 -9.26 -13.90
C HIS A 80 -2.66 -9.37 -15.40
N ASN A 81 -3.66 -9.71 -16.23
CA ASN A 81 -3.58 -9.66 -17.69
C ASN A 81 -4.98 -9.54 -18.30
N ASN A 82 -5.62 -8.38 -18.11
CA ASN A 82 -7.05 -8.18 -18.43
C ASN A 82 -7.26 -7.56 -19.82
N LEU A 83 -8.51 -7.55 -20.29
CA LEU A 83 -8.87 -7.03 -21.62
C LEU A 83 -8.54 -5.55 -21.84
N HIS A 84 -8.74 -4.71 -20.82
CA HIS A 84 -8.67 -3.26 -20.97
C HIS A 84 -7.25 -2.72 -20.87
N TYR A 85 -6.47 -3.31 -19.97
CA TYR A 85 -5.17 -2.77 -19.56
C TYR A 85 -4.03 -3.76 -19.76
N GLY A 86 -4.31 -5.00 -20.20
CA GLY A 86 -3.32 -6.05 -20.27
C GLY A 86 -2.64 -6.22 -18.89
N LYS A 87 -1.32 -6.07 -18.89
CA LYS A 87 -0.45 -6.16 -17.71
C LYS A 87 -0.06 -4.80 -17.12
N ASP A 88 -0.56 -3.70 -17.70
CA ASP A 88 -0.08 -2.34 -17.41
C ASP A 88 -1.01 -1.56 -16.46
N LEU A 89 -2.00 -2.23 -15.84
CA LEU A 89 -2.85 -1.61 -14.81
C LEU A 89 -2.02 -1.41 -13.52
N PRO A 90 -1.92 -0.20 -12.96
CA PRO A 90 -1.11 0.01 -11.77
C PRO A 90 -1.56 -0.82 -10.57
N CYS A 91 -0.60 -1.36 -9.82
CA CYS A 91 -0.84 -2.33 -8.74
C CYS A 91 -1.79 -1.74 -7.68
N VAL A 92 -1.57 -0.45 -7.37
CA VAL A 92 -2.32 0.31 -6.37
C VAL A 92 -3.77 0.58 -6.78
N GLU A 93 -4.16 0.31 -8.03
CA GLU A 93 -5.55 0.42 -8.45
C GLU A 93 -6.45 -0.66 -7.85
N CYS A 94 -5.87 -1.78 -7.43
CA CYS A 94 -6.59 -2.86 -6.74
C CYS A 94 -6.03 -3.16 -5.36
N HIS A 95 -4.71 -3.01 -5.15
CA HIS A 95 -4.04 -3.37 -3.91
C HIS A 95 -3.79 -2.15 -3.03
N GLY A 96 -4.52 -2.05 -1.93
CA GLY A 96 -4.29 -1.07 -0.87
C GLY A 96 -3.56 -1.69 0.32
N GLU A 97 -2.51 -1.01 0.80
CA GLU A 97 -1.75 -1.44 1.99
C GLU A 97 -2.27 -0.75 3.26
N HIS A 98 -2.39 0.58 3.24
CA HIS A 98 -2.84 1.36 4.40
C HIS A 98 -4.36 1.59 4.46
N ALA A 99 -5.11 0.96 3.55
CA ALA A 99 -6.56 0.96 3.53
C ALA A 99 -7.04 -0.19 2.64
N PRO A 100 -8.12 -0.90 3.01
CA PRO A 100 -8.70 -1.93 2.17
C PRO A 100 -9.14 -1.38 0.80
N LYS A 101 -8.93 -2.15 -0.27
CA LYS A 101 -9.32 -1.75 -1.63
C LYS A 101 -9.90 -2.92 -2.41
N LYS A 102 -11.04 -2.68 -3.06
CA LYS A 102 -11.68 -3.63 -3.97
C LYS A 102 -10.97 -3.67 -5.33
N PRO A 103 -11.02 -4.80 -6.06
CA PRO A 103 -10.54 -4.84 -7.43
C PRO A 103 -11.29 -3.82 -8.29
N ILE A 104 -10.58 -3.03 -9.10
CA ILE A 104 -11.20 -2.01 -9.98
C ILE A 104 -12.25 -2.62 -10.93
N CYS A 105 -12.07 -3.89 -11.32
CA CYS A 105 -13.00 -4.63 -12.16
C CYS A 105 -14.41 -4.70 -11.56
N SER A 106 -14.52 -4.71 -10.22
CA SER A 106 -15.79 -4.81 -9.50
C SER A 106 -16.68 -3.58 -9.64
N ASN A 107 -16.15 -2.47 -10.17
CA ASN A 107 -16.93 -1.28 -10.48
C ASN A 107 -17.88 -1.51 -11.65
N CYS A 108 -17.56 -2.45 -12.55
CA CYS A 108 -18.34 -2.72 -13.77
C CYS A 108 -18.74 -4.20 -13.92
N HIS A 109 -17.98 -5.12 -13.34
CA HIS A 109 -18.14 -6.56 -13.49
C HIS A 109 -18.40 -7.25 -12.16
N THR A 110 -19.04 -8.42 -12.22
CA THR A 110 -19.35 -9.24 -11.05
C THR A 110 -18.42 -10.45 -10.92
N PHE A 111 -17.19 -10.34 -11.42
CA PHE A 111 -16.19 -11.41 -11.35
C PHE A 111 -15.81 -11.70 -9.90
N LYS A 112 -15.55 -12.97 -9.60
CA LYS A 112 -15.06 -13.38 -8.28
C LYS A 112 -13.54 -13.50 -8.30
N PHE A 113 -12.89 -12.88 -7.31
CA PHE A 113 -11.44 -12.92 -7.10
C PHE A 113 -11.16 -13.45 -5.69
N ASP A 114 -11.41 -14.74 -5.45
CA ASP A 114 -11.40 -15.34 -4.10
C ASP A 114 -10.03 -15.25 -3.38
N LYS A 115 -8.96 -15.05 -4.15
CA LYS A 115 -7.60 -14.86 -3.63
C LYS A 115 -7.26 -13.39 -3.33
N HIS A 116 -8.05 -12.43 -3.80
CA HIS A 116 -7.84 -11.02 -3.49
C HIS A 116 -8.17 -10.76 -2.02
N LYS A 117 -7.31 -10.02 -1.34
CA LYS A 117 -7.52 -9.60 0.05
C LYS A 117 -7.82 -8.11 0.02
N GLU A 118 -9.10 -7.77 0.20
CA GLU A 118 -9.55 -6.38 0.35
C GLU A 118 -9.00 -5.81 1.63
#